data_AF-A0A958M9L3-F1
#
_entry.id   AF-A0A958M9L3-F1
#
_cell.length_a   1.000
_cell.length_b   1.000
_cell.length_c   1.000
_cell.angle_alpha   90.00
_cell.angle_beta   90.00
_cell.angle_gamma   90.00
#
_symmetry.space_group_name_H-M   'P 1'
#
loop_
_entity.id
_entity.type
_entity.pdbx_description
1 polymer ?
#
loop_
_entity_poly.entity_id
_entity_poly.type
_entity_poly.pdbx_seq_one_letter_code
_entity_poly.pdbx_strand_id
1 'polypeptide(L)' 'QKHVEPVQGIILETAHPAKFREDVSQIFGHEIDLPLRLLELTDKQKISVVIPPVYSAVKDWLMEYSKGR' A
#
# COMPACT_ATOMS: atom_id res chain seq x y z
N GLN A 1 31.24 -16.30 -31.25
CA GLN A 1 30.45 -16.27 -30.01
C GLN A 1 30.71 -14.93 -29.33
N LYS A 2 29.68 -14.17 -28.94
CA LYS A 2 29.86 -12.91 -28.21
C LYS A 2 30.16 -13.24 -26.75
N HIS A 3 31.35 -12.85 -26.28
CA HIS A 3 31.67 -12.83 -24.86
C HIS A 3 30.79 -11.78 -24.18
N VAL A 4 29.93 -12.20 -23.26
CA VAL A 4 29.15 -11.30 -22.41
C VAL A 4 29.86 -11.28 -21.06
N GLU A 5 30.46 -10.15 -20.73
CA GLU A 5 31.08 -9.94 -19.42
C GLU A 5 30.00 -9.96 -18.33
N PRO A 6 30.29 -10.54 -17.14
CA PRO A 6 29.34 -10.58 -16.04
C PRO A 6 29.02 -9.17 -15.54
N VAL A 7 27.73 -8.89 -15.34
CA VAL A 7 27.21 -7.62 -14.82
C VAL A 7 26.47 -7.83 -13.51
N GLN A 8 26.57 -6.88 -12.59
CA GLN A 8 25.79 -6.89 -11.35
C GLN A 8 24.42 -6.23 -11.58
N GLY A 9 23.35 -7.02 -11.44
CA GLY A 9 21.98 -6.51 -11.40
C GLY A 9 21.59 -6.11 -9.98
N ILE A 10 21.00 -4.94 -9.82
CA ILE A 10 20.37 -4.50 -8.57
C ILE A 10 18.89 -4.27 -8.85
N ILE A 11 18.04 -4.95 -8.09
CA ILE A 11 16.58 -4.79 -8.15
C ILE A 11 16.13 -4.21 -6.81
N LEU A 12 15.40 -3.11 -6.85
CA LEU A 12 14.88 -2.46 -5.66
C LEU A 12 13.44 -2.96 -5.40
N GLU A 13 13.24 -3.64 -4.28
CA GLU A 13 11.91 -4.02 -3.82
C GLU A 13 11.21 -2.77 -3.27
N THR A 14 10.32 -2.16 -4.06
CA THR A 14 9.64 -0.90 -3.71
C THR A 14 8.57 -1.07 -2.62
N ALA A 15 8.19 -2.31 -2.31
CA ALA A 15 7.14 -2.65 -1.36
C ALA A 15 7.24 -4.09 -0.86
N HIS A 16 7.00 -4.27 0.44
CA HIS A 16 6.88 -5.59 1.07
C HIS A 16 5.66 -6.37 0.52
N PRO A 17 5.72 -7.71 0.32
CA PRO A 17 4.65 -8.52 -0.27
C PRO A 17 3.31 -8.42 0.45
N ALA A 18 3.34 -8.24 1.78
CA ALA A 18 2.14 -8.05 2.60
C ALA A 18 1.22 -6.89 2.16
N LYS A 19 1.74 -5.91 1.40
CA LYS A 19 0.93 -4.82 0.80
C LYS A 19 0.03 -5.30 -0.35
N PHE A 20 0.31 -6.47 -0.93
CA PHE A 20 -0.40 -7.06 -2.07
C PHE A 20 -0.80 -8.50 -1.76
N ARG A 21 -1.27 -8.76 -0.54
CA ARG A 21 -1.54 -10.12 -0.03
C ARG A 21 -2.41 -10.95 -0.97
N GLU A 22 -3.51 -10.39 -1.48
CA GLU A 22 -4.41 -11.13 -2.37
C GLU A 22 -3.68 -11.63 -3.62
N ASP A 23 -3.02 -10.72 -4.33
CA ASP A 23 -2.29 -11.04 -5.57
C ASP A 23 -1.15 -12.05 -5.30
N VAL A 24 -0.36 -11.81 -4.25
CA VAL A 24 0.76 -12.67 -3.88
C VAL A 24 0.26 -14.07 -3.53
N SER A 25 -0.79 -14.19 -2.72
CA SER A 25 -1.35 -15.49 -2.35
C SER A 25 -1.96 -16.24 -3.52
N GLN A 26 -2.58 -15.55 -4.47
CA GLN A 26 -3.06 -16.15 -5.72
C GLN A 26 -1.91 -16.67 -6.60
N ILE A 27 -0.84 -15.88 -6.76
CA ILE A 27 0.32 -16.25 -7.58
C ILE A 27 1.05 -17.46 -6.99
N PHE A 28 1.23 -17.50 -5.67
CA PHE A 28 1.99 -18.55 -4.99
C PHE A 28 1.14 -19.74 -4.52
N GLY A 29 -0.20 -19.65 -4.60
CA GLY A 29 -1.11 -20.72 -4.20
C GLY A 29 -1.19 -20.98 -2.69
N HIS A 30 -0.69 -20.07 -1.86
CA HIS A 30 -0.74 -20.16 -0.40
C HIS A 30 -0.79 -18.77 0.25
N GLU A 31 -1.28 -18.70 1.48
CA GLU A 31 -1.25 -17.45 2.24
C GLU A 31 0.17 -17.07 2.66
N ILE A 32 0.47 -15.77 2.60
CA ILE A 32 1.71 -15.23 3.15
C ILE A 32 1.51 -14.82 4.60
N ASP A 33 2.51 -15.12 5.44
CA ASP A 33 2.49 -14.69 6.83
C ASP A 33 2.61 -13.17 6.92
N LEU A 34 1.66 -12.56 7.66
CA LEU A 34 1.72 -11.15 7.98
C LEU A 34 2.49 -10.94 9.29
N PRO A 35 3.40 -9.95 9.35
CA PRO A 35 3.92 -9.45 10.61
C PRO A 35 2.80 -9.10 11.59
N LEU A 36 2.96 -9.48 12.87
CA LEU A 36 1.94 -9.27 13.92
C LEU A 36 1.41 -7.84 13.99
N ARG A 37 2.30 -6.85 13.85
CA ARG A 37 1.96 -5.41 13.82
C ARG A 37 0.99 -5.03 12.70
N LEU A 38 1.02 -5.73 11.56
CA LEU A 38 0.09 -5.50 10.45
C LEU A 38 -1.25 -6.21 10.68
N LEU A 39 -1.24 -7.40 11.31
CA LEU A 39 -2.46 -8.09 11.72
C LEU A 39 -3.28 -7.23 12.68
N GLU A 40 -2.64 -6.63 13.69
CA GLU A 40 -3.28 -5.72 14.65
C GLU A 40 -3.98 -4.51 14.01
N LEU A 41 -3.56 -4.09 12.81
CA LEU A 41 -4.18 -2.98 12.08
C LEU A 41 -5.38 -3.43 11.25
N THR A 42 -5.45 -4.72 10.90
CA THR A 42 -6.51 -5.28 10.05
C THR A 42 -7.86 -5.28 10.76
N ASP A 43 -7.85 -5.44 12.08
CA ASP A 43 -9.06 -5.48 12.93
C ASP A 43 -9.53 -4.08 13.38
N LYS A 44 -8.77 -3.03 13.06
CA LYS A 44 -9.15 -1.67 13.47
C LYS A 44 -10.29 -1.13 12.60
N GLN A 45 -11.22 -0.43 13.25
CA GLN A 45 -12.27 0.27 12.53
C GLN A 45 -11.67 1.28 11.55
N LYS A 46 -12.03 1.14 10.27
CA LYS A 46 -11.69 2.12 9.24
C LYS A 46 -12.41 3.43 9.50
N ILE A 47 -11.64 4.52 9.62
CA ILE A 47 -12.16 5.88 9.73
C ILE A 47 -11.75 6.62 8.45
N SER A 48 -12.71 6.85 7.56
CA SER A 48 -12.47 7.55 6.29
C SER A 48 -13.70 8.35 5.89
N VAL A 49 -13.49 9.53 5.29
CA VAL A 49 -14.55 10.35 4.71
C VAL A 49 -14.50 10.20 3.19
N VAL A 50 -15.66 9.95 2.57
CA VAL A 50 -15.79 9.91 1.11
C VAL A 50 -15.94 11.34 0.60
N ILE A 51 -15.07 11.76 -0.32
CA ILE A 51 -15.10 13.09 -0.92
C ILE A 51 -15.25 12.93 -2.44
N PRO A 52 -16.17 13.64 -3.10
CA PRO A 52 -16.29 13.58 -4.57
C PRO A 52 -15.02 14.14 -5.23
N PRO A 53 -14.73 13.75 -6.49
CA PRO A 53 -13.53 14.17 -7.21
C PRO A 53 -13.64 15.62 -7.72
N VAL A 54 -13.98 16.55 -6.84
CA VAL A 54 -14.21 17.96 -7.10
C VAL A 54 -13.34 18.76 -6.13
N TYR A 55 -12.54 19.67 -6.67
CA TYR A 55 -11.59 20.46 -5.89
C TYR A 55 -12.24 21.19 -4.70
N SER A 56 -13.39 21.83 -4.92
CA SER A 56 -14.09 22.57 -3.86
C SER A 56 -14.48 21.66 -2.70
N ALA A 57 -14.96 20.44 -2.98
CA ALA A 57 -15.35 19.49 -1.94
C ALA A 57 -14.18 19.10 -1.02
N VAL A 58 -12.98 18.88 -1.59
CA VAL A 58 -11.78 18.60 -0.80
C VAL A 58 -11.34 19.82 0.01
N LYS A 59 -11.33 21.01 -0.62
CA LYS A 59 -10.96 22.26 0.03
C LYS A 59 -11.87 22.56 1.23
N ASP A 60 -13.18 22.50 1.03
CA ASP A 60 -14.17 22.83 2.04
C ASP A 60 -14.08 21.85 3.22
N TRP A 61 -13.93 20.55 2.94
CA TRP A 61 -13.69 19.53 3.96
C TRP A 61 -12.44 19.82 4.80
N LEU A 62 -11.31 20.15 4.16
CA LEU A 62 -10.06 20.46 4.86
C LEU A 62 -10.21 21.70 5.76
N MET A 63 -10.88 22.75 5.25
CA MET A 63 -11.07 24.01 5.98
C MET A 63 -12.04 23.88 7.15
N GLU A 64 -13.06 23.01 7.06
CA GLU A 64 -13.92 22.67 8.19
C GLU A 64 -13.18 21.80 9.21
N TYR A 65 -12.48 20.76 8.74
CA TYR A 65 -11.75 19.84 9.61
C TYR A 65 -10.65 20.52 10.43
N SER A 66 -10.03 21.58 9.91
CA SER A 66 -9.00 22.35 10.62
C SER A 66 -9.55 23.31 11.68
N LYS A 67 -10.84 23.65 11.66
CA LYS A 67 -11.43 24.63 12.60
C LYS A 67 -11.82 24.04 13.96
N GLY A 68 -11.89 22.71 14.07
CA GLY A 68 -12.25 21.99 15.30
C GLY A 68 -11.06 21.31 16.00
N ARG A 69 -9.83 21.68 15.65
CA ARG A 69 -8.60 21.28 16.34
C ARG A 69 -7.89 22.50 16.91
#